data_AF-A0AAY5F4Y9-F1
#
_entry.id   AF-A0AAY5F4Y9-F1
#
_cell.length_a   1.000
_cell.length_b   1.000
_cell.length_c   1.000
_cell.angle_alpha   90.00
_cell.angle_beta   90.00
_cell.angle_gamma   90.00
#
_symmetry.space_group_name_H-M   'P 1'
#
loop_
_entity.id
_entity.type
_entity.pdbx_description
1 polymer ?
#
loop_
_entity_poly.entity_id
_entity_poly.type
_entity_poly.pdbx_seq_one_letter_code
_entity_poly.pdbx_strand_id
1 'polypeptide(L)'
;MQDEKNGIPIRTVKSFLSKIPSVFSGSHIVQWLMKNLNIEDQVEALHLGTLMAAHGYFFPISDHVLVLKDDGTFYRFQTPYFWPSNCWEPENTDYAVYLCKRTMQNKARLELADYEAESLARLQRAFARKWEFIFMQAEAQAKVDKKRDKVERKILDSQERAFWDVHRPVPGCVNTTEVDIKKSSRMKNPHKTRKVAYLLGYTEQHVDYDPFLLTPDPSNPWISDDTTFWELEASKEPTQSRVKRWGFGIDEVLKDPAGREQFLKFLESEFSSENLSFWLAVQELKRRPVKEVPCRVQEIWQEFLAPGAPSAINLDSKSYDKTTQNVKDPGRYSFEDAQEHIYKLMKSDSYSRFIRSSVYQELLQAKKKPWRIRHGCLLCHLTGRRSSLEHVRRAAFLHQSDASQHQKRCPSHVHHVPVPAWLHKRRSNTMTGWSRMVPPLLPDARRKRFVVPIAAHPPM
;
A
#
# COMPACT_ATOMS: atom_id res chain seq x y z
N MET A 1 15.35 12.50 -21.25
CA MET A 1 14.57 13.69 -21.62
C MET A 1 15.39 14.79 -22.29
N GLN A 2 16.63 15.06 -21.87
CA GLN A 2 17.50 16.10 -22.47
C GLN A 2 18.45 15.59 -23.56
N ASP A 3 18.29 14.33 -24.01
CA ASP A 3 19.12 13.77 -25.07
C ASP A 3 18.99 14.59 -26.38
N GLU A 4 20.09 14.82 -27.08
CA GLU A 4 20.12 15.71 -28.25
C GLU A 4 19.25 15.20 -29.41
N LYS A 5 19.09 13.88 -29.54
CA LYS A 5 18.38 13.24 -30.66
C LYS A 5 17.01 12.73 -30.26
N ASN A 6 16.91 12.16 -29.06
CA ASN A 6 15.72 11.45 -28.58
C ASN A 6 15.00 12.21 -27.44
N GLY A 7 15.47 13.40 -27.10
CA GLY A 7 14.91 14.23 -26.05
C GLY A 7 13.66 15.01 -26.44
N ILE A 8 13.18 15.80 -25.50
CA ILE A 8 12.04 16.71 -25.70
C ILE A 8 12.54 17.95 -26.47
N PRO A 9 11.81 18.42 -27.49
CA PRO A 9 12.24 19.58 -28.27
C PRO A 9 12.21 20.87 -27.42
N ILE A 10 13.39 21.38 -27.08
CA ILE A 10 13.55 22.65 -26.37
C ILE A 10 13.56 23.80 -27.39
N ARG A 11 12.73 24.83 -27.17
CA ARG A 11 12.56 25.95 -28.09
C ARG A 11 12.66 27.29 -27.38
N THR A 12 12.94 28.34 -28.16
CA THR A 12 12.77 29.73 -27.74
C THR A 12 11.47 30.26 -28.34
N VAL A 13 10.51 30.60 -27.48
CA VAL A 13 9.20 31.11 -27.91
C VAL A 13 9.26 32.64 -27.98
N LYS A 14 8.86 33.20 -29.11
CA LYS A 14 8.79 34.65 -29.35
C LYS A 14 7.33 35.08 -29.46
N SER A 15 6.96 36.12 -28.73
CA SER A 15 5.69 36.84 -28.81
C SER A 15 5.97 38.33 -28.98
N PHE A 16 4.94 39.12 -29.27
CA PHE A 16 5.06 40.58 -29.44
C PHE A 16 5.69 41.27 -28.22
N LEU A 17 5.39 40.81 -27.00
CA LEU A 17 5.84 41.43 -25.75
C LEU A 17 6.99 40.69 -25.07
N SER A 18 7.29 39.44 -25.45
CA SER A 18 8.28 38.63 -24.72
C SER A 18 8.97 37.58 -25.58
N LYS A 19 10.26 37.36 -25.28
CA LYS A 19 11.07 36.23 -25.76
C LYS A 19 11.40 35.34 -24.57
N ILE A 20 10.91 34.10 -24.61
CA ILE A 20 11.08 33.11 -23.54
C ILE A 20 12.02 32.01 -24.06
N PRO A 21 13.29 32.00 -23.62
CA PRO A 21 14.28 31.03 -24.07
C PRO A 21 14.17 29.71 -23.30
N SER A 22 14.62 28.63 -23.95
CA SER A 22 14.84 27.31 -23.34
C SER A 22 13.62 26.77 -22.60
N VAL A 23 12.53 26.55 -23.33
CA VAL A 23 11.26 25.99 -22.81
C VAL A 23 10.72 24.88 -23.70
N PHE A 24 9.85 24.06 -23.13
CA PHE A 24 9.10 22.99 -23.80
C PHE A 24 7.66 22.97 -23.24
N SER A 25 6.70 22.44 -24.00
CA SER A 25 5.30 22.37 -23.54
C SER A 25 5.05 21.14 -22.69
N GLY A 26 4.06 21.22 -21.79
CA GLY A 26 3.63 20.11 -20.96
C GLY A 26 3.19 18.89 -21.77
N SER A 27 2.47 19.10 -22.87
CA SER A 27 2.06 18.02 -23.76
C SER A 27 3.20 17.20 -24.36
N HIS A 28 4.35 17.84 -24.67
CA HIS A 28 5.51 17.11 -25.15
C HIS A 28 6.14 16.24 -24.05
N ILE A 29 6.04 16.63 -22.77
CA ILE A 29 6.53 15.84 -21.63
C ILE A 29 5.69 14.57 -21.51
N VAL A 30 4.36 14.72 -21.51
CA VAL A 30 3.42 13.58 -21.39
C VAL A 30 3.62 12.60 -22.54
N GLN A 31 3.65 13.08 -23.78
CA GLN A 31 3.89 12.24 -24.96
C GLN A 31 5.27 11.56 -24.92
N TRP A 32 6.31 12.26 -24.45
CA TRP A 32 7.63 11.66 -24.31
C TRP A 32 7.65 10.55 -23.28
N LEU A 33 6.98 10.72 -22.13
CA LEU A 33 6.87 9.70 -21.08
C LEU A 33 6.11 8.46 -21.60
N MET A 34 4.94 8.65 -22.22
CA MET A 34 4.16 7.56 -22.80
C MET A 34 4.97 6.74 -23.80
N LYS A 35 5.66 7.42 -24.74
CA LYS A 35 6.45 6.74 -25.77
C LYS A 35 7.68 6.02 -25.20
N ASN A 36 8.46 6.66 -24.34
CA ASN A 36 9.77 6.14 -23.93
C ASN A 36 9.69 5.18 -22.73
N LEU A 37 8.62 5.26 -21.92
CA LEU A 37 8.37 4.35 -20.80
C LEU A 37 7.29 3.31 -21.10
N ASN A 38 6.73 3.32 -22.32
CA ASN A 38 5.66 2.43 -22.75
C ASN A 38 4.43 2.47 -21.82
N ILE A 39 4.03 3.69 -21.43
CA ILE A 39 2.84 3.93 -20.60
C ILE A 39 1.63 4.05 -21.52
N GLU A 40 0.64 3.17 -21.34
CA GLU A 40 -0.59 3.14 -22.14
C GLU A 40 -1.61 4.19 -21.68
N ASP A 41 -1.74 4.40 -20.36
CA ASP A 41 -2.66 5.38 -19.78
C ASP A 41 -2.01 6.76 -19.69
N GLN A 42 -2.60 7.73 -20.39
CA GLN A 42 -2.18 9.13 -20.37
C GLN A 42 -2.24 9.73 -18.96
N VAL A 43 -3.19 9.30 -18.11
CA VAL A 43 -3.31 9.78 -16.73
C VAL A 43 -2.12 9.33 -15.88
N GLU A 44 -1.65 8.09 -16.07
CA GLU A 44 -0.45 7.58 -15.42
C GLU A 44 0.80 8.39 -15.82
N ALA A 45 0.97 8.66 -17.12
CA ALA A 45 2.09 9.45 -17.62
C ALA A 45 2.06 10.90 -17.09
N LEU A 46 0.87 11.53 -17.06
CA LEU A 46 0.67 12.86 -16.50
C LEU A 46 0.95 12.89 -14.99
N HIS A 47 0.52 11.85 -14.27
CA HIS A 47 0.78 11.72 -12.84
C HIS A 47 2.28 11.57 -12.54
N LEU A 48 2.97 10.67 -13.26
CA LEU A 48 4.43 10.50 -13.13
C LEU A 48 5.18 11.80 -13.43
N GLY A 49 4.82 12.48 -14.52
CA GLY A 49 5.40 13.78 -14.85
C GLY A 49 5.12 14.84 -13.78
N THR A 50 3.92 14.87 -13.21
CA THR A 50 3.58 15.75 -12.08
C THR A 50 4.45 15.46 -10.86
N LEU A 51 4.70 14.20 -10.53
CA LEU A 51 5.60 13.84 -9.45
C LEU A 51 7.03 14.30 -9.72
N MET A 52 7.54 14.16 -10.94
CA MET A 52 8.86 14.67 -11.32
C MET A 52 8.95 16.20 -11.18
N ALA A 53 7.89 16.93 -11.54
CA ALA A 53 7.80 18.37 -11.37
C ALA A 53 7.81 18.77 -9.88
N ALA A 54 7.00 18.08 -9.06
CA ALA A 54 6.90 18.32 -7.61
C ALA A 54 8.21 18.03 -6.85
N HIS A 55 9.10 17.19 -7.39
CA HIS A 55 10.45 16.97 -6.87
C HIS A 55 11.50 17.94 -7.47
N GLY A 56 11.08 18.87 -8.32
CA GLY A 56 11.92 19.95 -8.83
C GLY A 56 12.84 19.57 -9.99
N TYR A 57 12.58 18.50 -10.75
CA TYR A 57 13.42 18.18 -11.93
C TYR A 57 13.12 19.07 -13.14
N PHE A 58 11.88 19.52 -13.26
CA PHE A 58 11.44 20.57 -14.17
C PHE A 58 10.28 21.33 -13.52
N PHE A 59 10.01 22.54 -13.99
CA PHE A 59 9.04 23.42 -13.33
C PHE A 59 8.30 24.31 -14.34
N PRO A 60 7.03 24.68 -14.07
CA PRO A 60 6.31 25.64 -14.88
C PRO A 60 6.95 27.03 -14.73
N ILE A 61 7.14 27.73 -15.84
CA ILE A 61 7.84 29.03 -15.81
C ILE A 61 6.99 30.16 -15.21
N SER A 62 5.67 30.01 -15.20
CA SER A 62 4.68 31.05 -14.88
C SER A 62 3.88 30.78 -13.61
N ASP A 63 4.16 29.69 -12.90
CA ASP A 63 3.39 29.26 -11.72
C ASP A 63 4.35 28.78 -10.62
N HIS A 64 3.96 28.99 -9.36
CA HIS A 64 4.66 28.47 -8.18
C HIS A 64 4.20 27.04 -7.83
N VAL A 65 3.04 26.61 -8.31
CA VAL A 65 2.54 25.25 -8.11
C VAL A 65 3.23 24.30 -9.10
N LEU A 66 4.03 23.38 -8.57
CA LEU A 66 4.84 22.44 -9.35
C LEU A 66 4.02 21.25 -9.86
N VAL A 67 3.13 21.51 -10.83
CA VAL A 67 2.27 20.49 -11.45
C VAL A 67 2.46 20.47 -12.97
N LEU A 68 2.43 19.27 -13.56
CA LEU A 68 2.42 19.09 -15.01
C LEU A 68 0.97 19.22 -15.53
N LYS A 69 0.78 20.04 -16.56
CA LYS A 69 -0.46 20.17 -17.32
C LYS A 69 -0.24 19.62 -18.72
N ASP A 70 -1.17 18.81 -19.20
CA ASP A 70 -1.11 18.26 -20.56
C ASP A 70 -1.69 19.25 -21.58
N ASP A 71 -1.01 20.39 -21.72
CA ASP A 71 -1.42 21.47 -22.59
C ASP A 71 -0.19 22.25 -23.11
N GLY A 72 -0.42 23.46 -23.62
CA GLY A 72 0.61 24.37 -24.10
C GLY A 72 1.42 25.07 -23.00
N THR A 73 1.21 24.78 -21.72
CA THR A 73 1.95 25.40 -20.60
C THR A 73 3.44 25.13 -20.75
N PHE A 74 4.26 26.17 -20.54
CA PHE A 74 5.70 26.08 -20.71
C PHE A 74 6.42 25.67 -19.43
N TYR A 75 7.34 24.73 -19.59
CA TYR A 75 8.20 24.19 -18.55
C TYR A 75 9.67 24.41 -18.88
N ARG A 76 10.51 24.32 -17.85
CA ARG A 76 11.97 24.36 -17.96
C ARG A 76 12.59 23.29 -17.07
N PHE A 77 13.69 22.70 -17.52
CA PHE A 77 14.47 21.79 -16.69
C PHE A 77 15.22 22.53 -15.58
N GLN A 78 15.29 21.91 -14.41
CA GLN A 78 16.12 22.37 -13.31
C GLN A 78 17.59 22.05 -13.55
N THR A 79 18.49 22.90 -13.04
CA THR A 79 19.93 22.63 -13.04
C THR A 79 20.27 21.51 -12.05
N PRO A 80 21.19 20.57 -12.39
CA PRO A 80 21.59 19.50 -11.48
C PRO A 80 22.08 19.95 -10.12
N TYR A 81 22.57 21.19 -10.00
CA TYR A 81 22.94 21.79 -8.72
C TYR A 81 21.77 21.78 -7.72
N PHE A 82 20.56 22.08 -8.18
CA PHE A 82 19.35 22.14 -7.35
C PHE A 82 18.55 20.83 -7.28
N TRP A 83 19.11 19.71 -7.74
CA TRP A 83 18.40 18.43 -7.65
C TRP A 83 18.29 17.93 -6.20
N PRO A 84 17.15 17.31 -5.82
CA PRO A 84 16.93 16.82 -4.46
C PRO A 84 17.90 15.69 -4.06
N SER A 85 18.51 15.00 -5.04
CA SER A 85 19.55 13.98 -4.80
C SER A 85 20.82 14.53 -4.16
N ASN A 86 21.02 15.85 -4.19
CA ASN A 86 22.13 16.51 -3.49
C ASN A 86 21.87 16.66 -1.97
N CYS A 87 20.75 16.12 -1.46
CA CYS A 87 20.37 16.11 -0.05
C CYS A 87 20.31 17.52 0.55
N TRP A 88 19.65 18.43 -0.16
CA TRP A 88 19.46 19.81 0.29
C TRP A 88 18.61 19.89 1.56
N GLU A 89 19.15 20.54 2.59
CA GLU A 89 18.43 20.91 3.81
C GLU A 89 18.54 22.44 4.01
N PRO A 90 17.89 23.26 3.15
CA PRO A 90 18.10 24.70 3.17
C PRO A 90 17.51 25.36 4.42
N GLU A 91 18.29 26.25 5.02
CA GLU A 91 17.92 26.91 6.27
C GLU A 91 16.95 28.06 6.04
N ASN A 92 16.28 28.49 7.11
CA ASN A 92 15.42 29.67 7.08
C ASN A 92 16.20 30.97 6.81
N THR A 93 17.49 31.01 7.17
CA THR A 93 18.37 32.14 6.84
C THR A 93 18.54 32.30 5.34
N ASP A 94 18.77 31.19 4.62
CA ASP A 94 18.94 31.18 3.16
C ASP A 94 17.66 31.65 2.46
N TYR A 95 16.50 31.20 2.95
CA TYR A 95 15.21 31.61 2.41
C TYR A 95 14.94 33.11 2.64
N ALA A 96 15.33 33.64 3.80
CA ALA A 96 15.23 35.07 4.10
C ALA A 96 16.10 35.91 3.15
N VAL A 97 17.33 35.46 2.86
CA VAL A 97 18.22 36.11 1.88
C VAL A 97 17.57 36.09 0.49
N TYR A 98 17.01 34.96 0.05
CA TYR A 98 16.34 34.83 -1.24
C TYR A 98 15.14 35.79 -1.38
N LEU A 99 14.22 35.79 -0.40
CA LEU A 99 13.04 36.66 -0.41
C LEU A 99 13.44 38.14 -0.36
N CYS A 100 14.41 38.49 0.51
CA CYS A 100 14.95 39.85 0.58
C CYS A 100 15.52 40.27 -0.77
N LYS A 101 16.36 39.44 -1.39
CA LYS A 101 16.97 39.69 -2.72
C LYS A 101 15.89 39.96 -3.78
N ARG A 102 14.78 39.21 -3.78
CA ARG A 102 13.67 39.41 -4.72
C ARG A 102 12.99 40.77 -4.56
N THR A 103 12.70 41.19 -3.33
CA THR A 103 12.07 42.50 -3.07
C THR A 103 12.92 43.68 -3.57
N MET A 104 14.25 43.52 -3.59
CA MET A 104 15.18 44.58 -4.01
C MET A 104 15.25 44.77 -5.54
N GLN A 105 14.70 43.84 -6.33
CA GLN A 105 14.87 43.88 -7.79
C GLN A 105 13.87 44.78 -8.51
N ASN A 106 12.78 45.22 -7.87
CA ASN A 106 11.74 46.09 -8.42
C ASN A 106 11.26 45.65 -9.83
N LYS A 107 10.93 44.37 -9.98
CA LYS A 107 10.40 43.80 -11.23
C LYS A 107 9.12 43.03 -10.93
N ALA A 108 8.04 43.32 -11.66
CA ALA A 108 6.76 42.63 -11.52
C ALA A 108 6.89 41.10 -11.51
N ARG A 109 7.71 40.52 -12.41
CA ARG A 109 7.94 39.06 -12.48
C ARG A 109 8.61 38.43 -11.24
N LEU A 110 9.14 39.24 -10.32
CA LEU A 110 9.83 38.83 -9.09
C LEU A 110 9.10 39.30 -7.84
N GLU A 111 7.96 39.97 -7.98
CA GLU A 111 7.10 40.34 -6.87
C GLU A 111 6.76 39.10 -6.04
N LEU A 112 6.73 39.27 -4.73
CA LEU A 112 6.43 38.18 -3.83
C LEU A 112 4.93 37.86 -3.93
N ALA A 113 4.60 36.57 -4.01
CA ALA A 113 3.24 36.15 -3.77
C ALA A 113 2.86 36.39 -2.29
N ASP A 114 1.56 36.41 -1.98
CA ASP A 114 1.07 36.71 -0.62
C ASP A 114 1.70 35.79 0.43
N TYR A 115 1.76 34.48 0.17
CA TYR A 115 2.36 33.50 1.09
C TYR A 115 3.87 33.72 1.28
N GLU A 116 4.58 34.23 0.26
CA GLU A 116 6.00 34.56 0.33
C GLU A 116 6.20 35.84 1.15
N ALA A 117 5.34 36.85 0.97
CA ALA A 117 5.36 38.09 1.75
C ALA A 117 5.08 37.82 3.24
N GLU A 118 4.10 36.96 3.56
CA GLU A 118 3.86 36.50 4.92
C GLU A 118 5.06 35.73 5.50
N SER A 119 5.70 34.88 4.68
CA SER A 119 6.91 34.16 5.07
C SER A 119 8.05 35.12 5.38
N LEU A 120 8.27 36.12 4.54
CA LEU A 120 9.25 37.18 4.76
C LEU A 120 8.98 37.93 6.07
N ALA A 121 7.72 38.32 6.33
CA ALA A 121 7.34 39.01 7.56
C ALA A 121 7.58 38.15 8.82
N ARG A 122 7.37 36.82 8.74
CA ARG A 122 7.72 35.89 9.84
C ARG A 122 9.23 35.82 10.05
N LEU A 123 10.01 35.73 8.97
CA LEU A 123 11.47 35.64 9.03
C LEU A 123 12.11 36.94 9.54
N GLN A 124 11.60 38.11 9.15
CA GLN A 124 12.03 39.40 9.69
C GLN A 124 11.84 39.48 11.19
N ARG A 125 10.71 38.98 11.70
CA ARG A 125 10.47 38.89 13.15
C ARG A 125 11.42 37.90 13.82
N ALA A 126 11.62 36.71 13.24
CA ALA A 126 12.49 35.69 13.79
C ALA A 126 13.98 36.10 13.82
N PHE A 127 14.43 36.84 12.81
CA PHE A 127 15.82 37.22 12.62
C PHE A 127 16.09 38.72 12.82
N ALA A 128 15.24 39.44 13.56
CA ALA A 128 15.30 40.89 13.70
C ALA A 128 16.72 41.42 14.05
N ARG A 129 17.44 40.74 14.95
CA ARG A 129 18.81 41.13 15.38
C ARG A 129 19.90 40.84 14.35
N LYS A 130 19.63 39.97 13.37
CA LYS A 130 20.59 39.58 12.32
C LYS A 130 20.16 40.10 10.94
N TRP A 131 19.09 40.90 10.86
CA TRP A 131 18.48 41.29 9.60
C TRP A 131 19.42 42.10 8.72
N GLU A 132 20.26 42.96 9.30
CA GLU A 132 21.26 43.72 8.55
C GLU A 132 22.24 42.81 7.80
N PHE A 133 22.67 41.69 8.39
CA PHE A 133 23.54 40.72 7.72
C PHE A 133 22.84 40.00 6.57
N ILE A 134 21.56 39.64 6.76
CA ILE A 134 20.72 39.04 5.72
C ILE A 134 20.57 40.02 4.55
N PHE A 135 20.30 41.30 4.83
CA PHE A 135 20.18 42.34 3.83
C PHE A 135 21.49 42.57 3.07
N MET A 136 22.63 42.67 3.77
CA MET A 136 23.94 42.80 3.13
C MET A 136 24.26 41.62 2.20
N GLN A 137 23.95 40.40 2.64
CA GLN A 137 24.15 39.20 1.83
C GLN A 137 23.25 39.20 0.58
N ALA A 138 21.97 39.55 0.73
CA ALA A 138 21.03 39.66 -0.38
C ALA A 138 21.46 40.74 -1.39
N GLU A 139 21.94 41.89 -0.91
CA GLU A 139 22.44 42.97 -1.75
C GLU A 139 23.69 42.55 -2.54
N ALA A 140 24.64 41.87 -1.89
CA ALA A 140 25.84 41.35 -2.53
C ALA A 140 25.50 40.35 -3.64
N GLN A 141 24.56 39.42 -3.40
CA GLN A 141 24.08 38.50 -4.42
C GLN A 141 23.39 39.24 -5.58
N ALA A 142 22.50 40.21 -5.29
CA ALA A 142 21.85 41.02 -6.33
C ALA A 142 22.85 41.80 -7.20
N LYS A 143 23.96 42.27 -6.63
CA LYS A 143 25.06 42.93 -7.36
C LYS A 143 25.76 41.96 -8.32
N VAL A 144 25.97 40.70 -7.91
CA VAL A 144 26.52 39.65 -8.78
C VAL A 144 25.55 39.31 -9.91
N ASP A 145 24.27 39.11 -9.59
CA ASP A 145 23.23 38.79 -10.57
C ASP A 145 23.12 39.90 -11.64
N LYS A 146 23.30 41.16 -11.24
CA LYS A 146 23.28 42.32 -12.16
C LYS A 146 24.38 42.30 -13.22
N LYS A 147 25.49 41.58 -13.01
CA LYS A 147 26.61 41.45 -13.97
C LYS A 147 26.32 40.44 -15.08
N ARG A 148 25.36 39.52 -14.87
CA ARG A 148 24.96 38.51 -15.85
C ARG A 148 24.12 39.12 -16.97
N ASP A 149 24.11 38.50 -18.15
CA ASP A 149 23.23 38.97 -19.23
C ASP A 149 21.75 38.79 -18.86
N LYS A 150 20.87 39.53 -19.53
CA LYS A 150 19.45 39.59 -19.20
C LYS A 150 18.73 38.24 -19.37
N VAL A 151 19.16 37.42 -20.34
CA VAL A 151 18.56 36.11 -20.63
C VAL A 151 19.03 35.10 -19.60
N GLU A 152 20.33 34.98 -19.39
CA GLU A 152 20.92 34.08 -18.38
C GLU A 152 20.34 34.36 -17.00
N ARG A 153 20.28 35.64 -16.58
CA ARG A 153 19.70 36.03 -15.29
C ARG A 153 18.25 35.61 -15.14
N LYS A 154 17.42 35.75 -16.18
CA LYS A 154 16.01 35.30 -16.15
C LYS A 154 15.90 33.78 -15.97
N ILE A 155 16.84 33.01 -16.51
CA ILE A 155 16.87 31.56 -16.37
C ILE A 155 17.27 31.19 -14.94
N LEU A 156 18.38 31.76 -14.44
CA LEU A 156 18.87 31.52 -13.09
C LEU A 156 17.83 31.92 -12.02
N ASP A 157 17.22 33.10 -12.13
CA ASP A 157 16.15 33.53 -11.22
C ASP A 157 15.00 32.52 -11.15
N SER A 158 14.60 31.95 -12.30
CA SER A 158 13.51 30.97 -12.36
C SER A 158 13.88 29.61 -11.79
N GLN A 159 15.15 29.21 -11.93
CA GLN A 159 15.69 27.95 -11.39
C GLN A 159 15.81 28.02 -9.87
N GLU A 160 16.28 29.15 -9.34
CA GLU A 160 16.33 29.42 -7.90
C GLU A 160 14.91 29.52 -7.30
N ARG A 161 13.95 30.13 -8.02
CA ARG A 161 12.53 30.09 -7.62
C ARG A 161 12.01 28.67 -7.51
N ALA A 162 12.21 27.85 -8.54
CA ALA A 162 11.74 26.48 -8.54
C ALA A 162 12.38 25.60 -7.45
N PHE A 163 13.62 25.88 -7.06
CA PHE A 163 14.24 25.26 -5.88
C PHE A 163 13.46 25.59 -4.61
N TRP A 164 13.11 26.86 -4.39
CA TRP A 164 12.33 27.26 -3.23
C TRP A 164 10.89 26.78 -3.29
N ASP A 165 10.28 26.64 -4.46
CA ASP A 165 8.94 26.05 -4.61
C ASP A 165 8.88 24.58 -4.16
N VAL A 166 10.01 23.84 -4.17
CA VAL A 166 10.11 22.49 -3.58
C VAL A 166 10.26 22.57 -2.06
N HIS A 167 11.20 23.39 -1.57
CA HIS A 167 11.59 23.39 -0.15
C HIS A 167 10.70 24.27 0.75
N ARG A 168 9.94 25.20 0.17
CA ARG A 168 8.99 26.11 0.82
C ARG A 168 7.74 26.20 -0.07
N PRO A 169 7.00 25.08 -0.23
CA PRO A 169 5.93 24.98 -1.20
C PRO A 169 4.76 25.92 -0.88
N VAL A 170 3.98 26.24 -1.91
CA VAL A 170 2.72 26.98 -1.78
C VAL A 170 1.82 26.28 -0.74
N PRO A 171 1.19 27.02 0.19
CA PRO A 171 0.30 26.43 1.18
C PRO A 171 -0.79 25.56 0.53
N GLY A 172 -0.94 24.33 1.02
CA GLY A 172 -1.87 23.33 0.46
C GLY A 172 -1.23 22.35 -0.52
N CYS A 173 -0.02 22.63 -1.04
CA CYS A 173 0.76 21.67 -1.79
C CYS A 173 1.45 20.66 -0.86
N VAL A 174 1.65 19.43 -1.35
CA VAL A 174 2.42 18.40 -0.66
C VAL A 174 3.89 18.81 -0.59
N ASN A 175 4.48 18.74 0.61
CA ASN A 175 5.91 18.94 0.79
C ASN A 175 6.66 17.64 0.47
N THR A 176 7.27 17.57 -0.72
CA THR A 176 7.98 16.36 -1.19
C THR A 176 9.28 16.08 -0.45
N THR A 177 9.77 17.02 0.38
CA THR A 177 10.96 16.83 1.21
C THR A 177 10.66 16.13 2.53
N GLU A 178 9.39 15.92 2.89
CA GLU A 178 9.02 15.19 4.10
C GLU A 178 9.29 13.69 3.93
N VAL A 179 10.03 13.13 4.88
CA VAL A 179 10.43 11.70 4.88
C VAL A 179 9.75 10.97 6.03
N ASP A 180 9.28 9.75 5.77
CA ASP A 180 8.74 8.85 6.80
C ASP A 180 9.77 8.63 7.91
N ILE A 181 9.36 8.81 9.17
CA ILE A 181 10.20 8.64 10.35
C ILE A 181 10.90 7.27 10.41
N LYS A 182 10.27 6.21 9.90
CA LYS A 182 10.84 4.86 9.83
C LYS A 182 11.98 4.78 8.82
N LYS A 183 11.94 5.60 7.76
CA LYS A 183 12.99 5.67 6.73
C LYS A 183 14.13 6.60 7.13
N SER A 184 13.95 7.39 8.19
CA SER A 184 14.99 8.26 8.76
C SER A 184 16.15 7.49 9.38
N SER A 185 15.99 6.19 9.69
CA SER A 185 17.06 5.30 10.16
C SER A 185 17.10 4.06 9.25
N ARG A 186 18.13 3.95 8.42
CA ARG A 186 18.26 2.88 7.42
C ARG A 186 18.58 1.54 8.11
N MET A 187 17.61 0.65 8.24
CA MET A 187 17.87 -0.79 8.37
C MET A 187 17.18 -1.52 7.21
N LYS A 188 18.00 -2.18 6.37
CA LYS A 188 17.53 -3.11 5.34
C LYS A 188 17.85 -4.52 5.80
N ASN A 189 16.83 -5.39 5.85
CA ASN A 189 17.04 -6.82 5.94
C ASN A 189 16.42 -7.48 4.70
N PRO A 190 17.18 -8.28 3.93
CA PRO A 190 16.64 -8.99 2.78
C PRO A 190 15.91 -10.26 3.21
N HIS A 191 14.74 -10.51 2.62
CA HIS A 191 14.00 -11.77 2.76
C HIS A 191 14.33 -12.72 1.60
N LYS A 192 14.40 -14.03 1.90
CA LYS A 192 14.64 -15.11 0.93
C LYS A 192 13.31 -15.58 0.31
N THR A 193 13.30 -15.73 -1.01
CA THR A 193 12.14 -16.19 -1.80
C THR A 193 11.95 -17.71 -1.66
N ARG A 194 10.70 -18.17 -1.50
CA ARG A 194 10.30 -19.60 -1.47
C ARG A 194 9.91 -20.10 -2.87
N LYS A 195 9.90 -21.43 -3.05
CA LYS A 195 9.60 -22.16 -4.30
C LYS A 195 8.21 -21.80 -4.87
N VAL A 196 8.16 -21.40 -6.14
CA VAL A 196 7.01 -20.76 -6.82
C VAL A 196 5.90 -21.74 -7.24
N ALA A 197 6.22 -23.01 -7.52
CA ALA A 197 5.27 -23.94 -8.15
C ALA A 197 4.01 -24.28 -7.32
N TYR A 198 4.13 -24.34 -5.99
CA TYR A 198 2.99 -24.61 -5.09
C TYR A 198 1.94 -23.46 -5.11
N LEU A 199 2.37 -22.23 -5.40
CA LEU A 199 1.52 -21.05 -5.33
C LEU A 199 0.46 -21.02 -6.44
N LEU A 200 0.78 -21.51 -7.64
CA LEU A 200 -0.15 -21.54 -8.77
C LEU A 200 -1.33 -22.48 -8.51
N GLY A 201 -1.05 -23.73 -8.11
CA GLY A 201 -2.11 -24.70 -7.81
C GLY A 201 -3.00 -24.26 -6.64
N TYR A 202 -2.42 -23.63 -5.61
CA TYR A 202 -3.20 -23.04 -4.52
C TYR A 202 -4.12 -21.91 -5.02
N THR A 203 -3.64 -21.05 -5.91
CA THR A 203 -4.40 -19.92 -6.45
C THR A 203 -5.55 -20.40 -7.33
N GLU A 204 -5.29 -21.32 -8.26
CA GLU A 204 -6.32 -21.90 -9.14
C GLU A 204 -7.46 -22.56 -8.34
N GLN A 205 -7.13 -23.23 -7.24
CA GLN A 205 -8.11 -23.86 -6.37
C GLN A 205 -9.04 -22.85 -5.67
N HIS A 206 -8.57 -21.63 -5.42
CA HIS A 206 -9.30 -20.59 -4.68
C HIS A 206 -9.89 -19.49 -5.56
N VAL A 207 -9.68 -19.53 -6.88
CA VAL A 207 -10.15 -18.50 -7.82
C VAL A 207 -11.66 -18.29 -7.74
N ASP A 208 -12.43 -19.37 -7.59
CA ASP A 208 -13.90 -19.38 -7.45
C ASP A 208 -14.39 -18.70 -6.15
N TYR A 209 -13.49 -18.43 -5.21
CA TYR A 209 -13.78 -17.84 -3.90
C TYR A 209 -13.16 -16.44 -3.75
N ASP A 210 -12.50 -15.91 -4.78
CA ASP A 210 -11.92 -14.57 -4.78
C ASP A 210 -12.95 -13.54 -5.29
N PRO A 211 -13.47 -12.65 -4.42
CA PRO A 211 -14.50 -11.67 -4.81
C PRO A 211 -14.03 -10.63 -5.84
N PHE A 212 -12.72 -10.50 -6.08
CA PHE A 212 -12.16 -9.61 -7.09
C PHE A 212 -12.15 -10.24 -8.48
N LEU A 213 -12.07 -11.58 -8.56
CA LEU A 213 -12.03 -12.31 -9.82
C LEU A 213 -13.41 -12.80 -10.23
N LEU A 214 -14.23 -13.20 -9.26
CA LEU A 214 -15.59 -13.69 -9.48
C LEU A 214 -16.57 -13.05 -8.49
N THR A 215 -17.74 -12.66 -9.00
CA THR A 215 -18.76 -12.01 -8.16
C THR A 215 -19.35 -13.02 -7.17
N PRO A 216 -19.32 -12.74 -5.86
CA PRO A 216 -19.93 -13.62 -4.87
C PRO A 216 -21.46 -13.63 -5.01
N ASP A 217 -22.08 -14.76 -4.66
CA ASP A 217 -23.54 -14.96 -4.65
C ASP A 217 -24.11 -14.61 -3.26
N PRO A 218 -25.12 -13.71 -3.13
CA PRO A 218 -25.89 -13.09 -4.22
C PRO A 218 -25.20 -11.90 -4.89
N SER A 219 -24.42 -11.11 -4.16
CA SER A 219 -23.70 -9.97 -4.69
C SER A 219 -22.53 -9.57 -3.77
N ASN A 220 -21.61 -8.75 -4.28
CA ASN A 220 -20.55 -8.17 -3.45
C ASN A 220 -21.11 -7.00 -2.62
N PRO A 221 -21.14 -7.09 -1.28
CA PRO A 221 -21.76 -6.06 -0.43
C PRO A 221 -21.17 -4.67 -0.61
N TRP A 222 -19.89 -4.56 -1.01
CA TRP A 222 -19.23 -3.28 -1.25
C TRP A 222 -19.67 -2.58 -2.55
N ILE A 223 -20.33 -3.30 -3.46
CA ILE A 223 -20.82 -2.80 -4.74
C ILE A 223 -22.34 -2.62 -4.71
N SER A 224 -23.06 -3.52 -4.04
CA SER A 224 -24.52 -3.54 -4.02
C SER A 224 -25.15 -2.93 -2.77
N ASP A 225 -24.37 -2.64 -1.73
CA ASP A 225 -24.84 -2.27 -0.39
C ASP A 225 -25.79 -3.32 0.25
N ASP A 226 -25.77 -4.56 -0.25
CA ASP A 226 -26.54 -5.70 0.27
C ASP A 226 -25.65 -6.61 1.14
N THR A 227 -25.93 -6.68 2.44
CA THR A 227 -25.16 -7.47 3.42
C THR A 227 -25.52 -8.95 3.44
N THR A 228 -26.46 -9.42 2.61
CA THR A 228 -26.93 -10.81 2.59
C THR A 228 -25.78 -11.82 2.44
N PHE A 229 -24.75 -11.50 1.65
CA PHE A 229 -23.58 -12.38 1.50
C PHE A 229 -22.86 -12.62 2.84
N TRP A 230 -22.66 -11.59 3.66
CA TRP A 230 -21.99 -11.74 4.96
C TRP A 230 -22.85 -12.54 5.95
N GLU A 231 -24.17 -12.37 5.91
CA GLU A 231 -25.11 -13.13 6.73
C GLU A 231 -25.08 -14.62 6.37
N LEU A 232 -25.02 -14.95 5.07
CA LEU A 232 -24.88 -16.33 4.59
C LEU A 232 -23.54 -16.96 5.01
N GLU A 233 -22.43 -16.22 4.93
CA GLU A 233 -21.13 -16.72 5.36
C GLU A 233 -21.03 -16.88 6.89
N ALA A 234 -21.73 -16.06 7.68
CA ALA A 234 -21.80 -16.20 9.14
C ALA A 234 -22.81 -17.25 9.61
N SER A 235 -23.69 -17.73 8.72
CA SER A 235 -24.74 -18.70 9.05
C SER A 235 -24.17 -20.00 9.62
N LYS A 236 -24.96 -20.64 10.50
CA LYS A 236 -24.71 -22.00 10.98
C LYS A 236 -24.98 -23.05 9.91
N GLU A 237 -25.83 -22.73 8.94
CA GLU A 237 -26.11 -23.59 7.78
C GLU A 237 -25.15 -23.19 6.65
N PRO A 238 -24.09 -23.97 6.38
CA PRO A 238 -23.09 -23.61 5.40
C PRO A 238 -23.65 -23.71 3.98
N THR A 239 -23.27 -22.77 3.12
CA THR A 239 -23.60 -22.84 1.69
C THR A 239 -22.85 -23.99 1.02
N GLN A 240 -23.36 -24.48 -0.13
CA GLN A 240 -22.67 -25.52 -0.90
C GLN A 240 -21.22 -25.12 -1.28
N SER A 241 -21.00 -23.84 -1.61
CA SER A 241 -19.67 -23.30 -1.90
C SER A 241 -18.75 -23.43 -0.68
N ARG A 242 -19.24 -23.00 0.50
CA ARG A 242 -18.50 -23.09 1.77
C ARG A 242 -18.17 -24.54 2.14
N VAL A 243 -19.11 -25.49 1.95
CA VAL A 243 -18.86 -26.93 2.15
C VAL A 243 -17.82 -27.47 1.18
N LYS A 244 -17.90 -27.11 -0.12
CA LYS A 244 -16.93 -27.55 -1.14
C LYS A 244 -15.50 -27.14 -0.78
N ARG A 245 -15.31 -25.97 -0.17
CA ARG A 245 -14.01 -25.45 0.30
C ARG A 245 -13.37 -26.33 1.37
N TRP A 246 -14.16 -26.98 2.22
CA TRP A 246 -13.66 -27.92 3.22
C TRP A 246 -12.88 -29.08 2.60
N GLY A 247 -13.24 -29.49 1.37
CA GLY A 247 -12.53 -30.54 0.64
C GLY A 247 -11.13 -30.17 0.17
N PHE A 248 -10.73 -28.90 0.26
CA PHE A 248 -9.40 -28.44 -0.17
C PHE A 248 -8.28 -28.86 0.79
N GLY A 249 -8.63 -29.12 2.05
CA GLY A 249 -7.71 -29.62 3.05
C GLY A 249 -8.30 -29.51 4.45
N ILE A 250 -7.75 -30.29 5.38
CA ILE A 250 -8.15 -30.27 6.79
C ILE A 250 -8.10 -28.86 7.41
N ASP A 251 -7.19 -28.00 6.94
CA ASP A 251 -7.07 -26.63 7.42
C ASP A 251 -8.33 -25.80 7.13
N GLU A 252 -9.01 -26.03 6.00
CA GLU A 252 -10.25 -25.33 5.67
C GLU A 252 -11.41 -25.80 6.57
N VAL A 253 -11.46 -27.10 6.90
CA VAL A 253 -12.41 -27.64 7.89
C VAL A 253 -12.17 -27.04 9.27
N LEU A 254 -10.91 -27.04 9.73
CA LEU A 254 -10.56 -26.61 11.09
C LEU A 254 -10.70 -25.10 11.32
N LYS A 255 -10.56 -24.28 10.26
CA LYS A 255 -10.83 -22.84 10.33
C LYS A 255 -12.31 -22.54 10.43
N ASP A 256 -13.15 -23.33 9.76
CA ASP A 256 -14.60 -23.12 9.72
C ASP A 256 -15.28 -23.65 10.99
N PRO A 257 -16.06 -22.84 11.75
CA PRO A 257 -16.83 -23.32 12.88
C PRO A 257 -17.83 -24.44 12.54
N ALA A 258 -18.56 -24.32 11.42
CA ALA A 258 -19.51 -25.33 10.98
C ALA A 258 -18.77 -26.59 10.48
N GLY A 259 -17.63 -26.41 9.81
CA GLY A 259 -16.76 -27.51 9.39
C GLY A 259 -16.25 -28.33 10.58
N ARG A 260 -15.77 -27.65 11.63
CA ARG A 260 -15.35 -28.30 12.89
C ARG A 260 -16.47 -29.07 13.55
N GLU A 261 -17.68 -28.51 13.60
CA GLU A 261 -18.83 -29.19 14.22
C GLU A 261 -19.20 -30.48 13.46
N GLN A 262 -19.25 -30.42 12.12
CA GLN A 262 -19.55 -31.59 11.30
C GLN A 262 -18.44 -32.64 11.35
N PHE A 263 -17.19 -32.20 11.38
CA PHE A 263 -16.05 -33.11 11.53
C PHE A 263 -16.04 -33.76 12.92
N LEU A 264 -16.35 -33.03 13.98
CA LEU A 264 -16.47 -33.58 15.34
C LEU A 264 -17.56 -34.64 15.42
N LYS A 265 -18.77 -34.36 14.90
CA LYS A 265 -19.87 -35.35 14.85
C LYS A 265 -19.49 -36.63 14.12
N PHE A 266 -18.74 -36.51 13.02
CA PHE A 266 -18.20 -37.65 12.31
C PHE A 266 -17.23 -38.46 13.17
N LEU A 267 -16.29 -37.80 13.85
CA LEU A 267 -15.34 -38.48 14.74
C LEU A 267 -16.01 -39.13 15.95
N GLU A 268 -17.04 -38.52 16.52
CA GLU A 268 -17.85 -39.11 17.60
C GLU A 268 -18.53 -40.41 17.14
N SER A 269 -19.02 -40.45 15.90
CA SER A 269 -19.64 -41.66 15.33
C SER A 269 -18.63 -42.81 15.12
N GLU A 270 -17.34 -42.49 14.99
CA GLU A 270 -16.24 -43.45 14.87
C GLU A 270 -15.45 -43.61 16.18
N PHE A 271 -15.93 -43.06 17.30
CA PHE A 271 -15.27 -43.10 18.60
C PHE A 271 -13.80 -42.61 18.58
N SER A 272 -13.53 -41.52 17.85
CA SER A 272 -12.18 -40.93 17.68
C SER A 272 -12.13 -39.40 17.87
N SER A 273 -13.12 -38.84 18.57
CA SER A 273 -13.30 -37.39 18.79
C SER A 273 -12.29 -36.77 19.76
N GLU A 274 -11.60 -37.58 20.55
CA GLU A 274 -10.55 -37.17 21.49
C GLU A 274 -9.40 -36.44 20.78
N ASN A 275 -9.06 -36.86 19.56
CA ASN A 275 -7.98 -36.27 18.76
C ASN A 275 -8.27 -34.81 18.38
N LEU A 276 -9.49 -34.52 17.93
CA LEU A 276 -9.91 -33.16 17.58
C LEU A 276 -10.08 -32.31 18.84
N SER A 277 -10.63 -32.88 19.90
CA SER A 277 -10.83 -32.19 21.19
C SER A 277 -9.50 -31.75 21.79
N PHE A 278 -8.51 -32.64 21.82
CA PHE A 278 -7.13 -32.31 22.23
C PHE A 278 -6.54 -31.20 21.36
N TRP A 279 -6.64 -31.33 20.02
CA TRP A 279 -6.07 -30.34 19.11
C TRP A 279 -6.68 -28.94 19.34
N LEU A 280 -7.99 -28.86 19.55
CA LEU A 280 -8.72 -27.63 19.84
C LEU A 280 -8.33 -27.05 21.20
N ALA A 281 -8.20 -27.88 22.23
CA ALA A 281 -7.77 -27.46 23.56
C ALA A 281 -6.35 -26.82 23.53
N VAL A 282 -5.43 -27.40 22.75
CA VAL A 282 -4.09 -26.82 22.54
C VAL A 282 -4.14 -25.52 21.74
N GLN A 283 -5.02 -25.40 20.71
CA GLN A 283 -5.22 -24.12 20.01
C GLN A 283 -5.76 -23.02 20.93
N GLU A 284 -6.66 -23.39 21.84
CA GLU A 284 -7.19 -22.50 22.86
C GLU A 284 -6.10 -22.04 23.84
N LEU A 285 -5.29 -22.99 24.35
CA LEU A 285 -4.16 -22.71 25.24
C LEU A 285 -3.23 -21.64 24.66
N LYS A 286 -2.89 -21.73 23.37
CA LYS A 286 -2.03 -20.77 22.67
C LYS A 286 -2.59 -19.34 22.67
N ARG A 287 -3.91 -19.16 22.83
CA ARG A 287 -4.61 -17.87 22.82
C ARG A 287 -4.98 -17.36 24.21
N ARG A 288 -4.87 -18.19 25.25
CA ARG A 288 -5.17 -17.81 26.64
C ARG A 288 -4.21 -16.73 27.16
N PRO A 289 -4.63 -15.92 28.16
CA PRO A 289 -3.72 -15.04 28.90
C PRO A 289 -2.58 -15.82 29.56
N VAL A 290 -1.37 -15.27 29.63
CA VAL A 290 -0.18 -15.99 30.17
C VAL A 290 -0.42 -16.53 31.58
N LYS A 291 -1.16 -15.79 32.41
CA LYS A 291 -1.52 -16.19 33.79
C LYS A 291 -2.35 -17.48 33.89
N GLU A 292 -3.13 -17.82 32.86
CA GLU A 292 -4.01 -19.00 32.84
C GLU A 292 -3.32 -20.23 32.23
N VAL A 293 -2.21 -20.03 31.52
CA VAL A 293 -1.48 -21.09 30.80
C VAL A 293 -1.07 -22.24 31.72
N PRO A 294 -0.48 -22.03 32.92
CA PRO A 294 -0.04 -23.14 33.76
C PRO A 294 -1.19 -24.05 34.22
N CYS A 295 -2.32 -23.48 34.64
CA CYS A 295 -3.50 -24.24 35.04
C CYS A 295 -4.07 -25.02 33.86
N ARG A 296 -4.23 -24.35 32.70
CA ARG A 296 -4.80 -24.97 31.49
C ARG A 296 -3.92 -26.10 30.94
N VAL A 297 -2.58 -25.99 31.06
CA VAL A 297 -1.67 -27.08 30.69
C VAL A 297 -1.92 -28.32 31.54
N GLN A 298 -2.12 -28.17 32.85
CA GLN A 298 -2.39 -29.29 33.73
C GLN A 298 -3.75 -29.93 33.42
N GLU A 299 -4.79 -29.13 33.16
CA GLU A 299 -6.11 -29.64 32.75
C GLU A 299 -6.01 -30.50 31.48
N ILE A 300 -5.37 -29.99 30.43
CA ILE A 300 -5.18 -30.71 29.15
C ILE A 300 -4.38 -31.99 29.37
N TRP A 301 -3.34 -31.94 30.21
CA TRP A 301 -2.56 -33.13 30.56
C TRP A 301 -3.44 -34.20 31.22
N GLN A 302 -4.22 -33.85 32.23
CA GLN A 302 -5.10 -34.78 32.95
C GLN A 302 -6.21 -35.36 32.07
N GLU A 303 -6.75 -34.56 31.15
CA GLU A 303 -7.86 -34.97 30.29
C GLU A 303 -7.45 -35.94 29.16
N PHE A 304 -6.26 -35.74 28.57
CA PHE A 304 -5.87 -36.42 27.33
C PHE A 304 -4.62 -37.30 27.40
N LEU A 305 -3.69 -37.08 28.35
CA LEU A 305 -2.35 -37.70 28.32
C LEU A 305 -1.97 -38.41 29.63
N ALA A 306 -2.54 -38.03 30.77
CA ALA A 306 -2.24 -38.65 32.04
C ALA A 306 -2.58 -40.16 32.04
N PRO A 307 -1.89 -40.99 32.84
CA PRO A 307 -2.26 -42.40 33.00
C PRO A 307 -3.70 -42.53 33.50
N GLY A 308 -4.55 -43.21 32.73
CA GLY A 308 -5.99 -43.32 33.03
C GLY A 308 -6.82 -42.09 32.66
N ALA A 309 -6.30 -41.22 31.79
CA ALA A 309 -7.01 -40.05 31.29
C ALA A 309 -8.39 -40.43 30.69
N PRO A 310 -9.45 -39.64 30.97
CA PRO A 310 -10.81 -39.93 30.52
C PRO A 310 -10.96 -39.88 28.99
N SER A 311 -10.10 -39.14 28.29
CA SER A 311 -10.08 -39.03 26.83
C SER A 311 -8.67 -39.25 26.29
N ALA A 312 -8.04 -40.35 26.71
CA ALA A 312 -6.67 -40.68 26.36
C ALA A 312 -6.44 -40.74 24.83
N ILE A 313 -5.52 -39.91 24.33
CA ILE A 313 -5.15 -39.88 22.90
C ILE A 313 -4.03 -40.86 22.59
N ASN A 314 -3.98 -41.39 21.37
CA ASN A 314 -2.88 -42.22 20.91
C ASN A 314 -1.72 -41.35 20.42
N LEU A 315 -0.58 -41.41 21.12
CA LEU A 315 0.61 -40.63 20.83
C LEU A 315 1.85 -41.53 20.75
N ASP A 316 2.78 -41.23 19.86
CA ASP A 316 4.05 -41.97 19.80
C ASP A 316 4.93 -41.67 21.04
N SER A 317 5.70 -42.67 21.47
CA SER A 317 6.54 -42.58 22.69
C SER A 317 7.41 -41.33 22.70
N LYS A 318 8.01 -40.95 21.57
CA LYS A 318 8.90 -39.78 21.49
C LYS A 318 8.15 -38.48 21.80
N SER A 319 6.97 -38.28 21.21
CA SER A 319 6.15 -37.08 21.46
C SER A 319 5.60 -37.09 22.89
N TYR A 320 5.29 -38.26 23.44
CA TYR A 320 4.79 -38.41 24.81
C TYR A 320 5.86 -38.03 25.84
N ASP A 321 7.08 -38.55 25.69
CA ASP A 321 8.19 -38.27 26.59
C ASP A 321 8.56 -36.78 26.59
N LYS A 322 8.59 -36.17 25.40
CA LYS A 322 8.90 -34.74 25.26
C LYS A 322 7.81 -33.87 25.88
N THR A 323 6.54 -34.21 25.66
CA THR A 323 5.41 -33.50 26.26
C THR A 323 5.43 -33.62 27.79
N THR A 324 5.76 -34.81 28.31
CA THR A 324 5.91 -35.05 29.76
C THR A 324 6.97 -34.14 30.39
N GLN A 325 8.09 -33.92 29.68
CA GLN A 325 9.12 -32.97 30.13
C GLN A 325 8.63 -31.52 30.06
N ASN A 326 7.98 -31.13 28.96
CA ASN A 326 7.48 -29.77 28.74
C ASN A 326 6.37 -29.35 29.72
N VAL A 327 5.61 -30.30 30.26
CA VAL A 327 4.54 -30.04 31.22
C VAL A 327 5.10 -29.72 32.62
N LYS A 328 6.37 -30.07 32.90
CA LYS A 328 7.04 -29.71 34.15
C LYS A 328 7.32 -28.20 34.25
N ASP A 329 7.50 -27.53 33.12
CA ASP A 329 7.60 -26.07 33.00
C ASP A 329 6.57 -25.55 31.98
N PRO A 330 5.31 -25.32 32.42
CA PRO A 330 4.20 -25.03 31.53
C PRO A 330 4.36 -23.76 30.69
N GLY A 331 4.15 -23.88 29.38
CA GLY A 331 4.17 -22.78 28.43
C GLY A 331 3.14 -22.94 27.31
N ARG A 332 2.97 -21.89 26.48
CA ARG A 332 2.02 -21.88 25.35
C ARG A 332 2.29 -22.96 24.31
N TYR A 333 3.51 -23.49 24.28
CA TYR A 333 4.00 -24.45 23.30
C TYR A 333 4.33 -25.82 23.94
N SER A 334 3.88 -26.08 25.18
CA SER A 334 4.20 -27.35 25.87
C SER A 334 3.73 -28.60 25.12
N PHE A 335 2.65 -28.47 24.34
CA PHE A 335 2.05 -29.55 23.55
C PHE A 335 2.36 -29.48 22.04
N GLU A 336 3.35 -28.70 21.59
CA GLU A 336 3.59 -28.48 20.14
C GLU A 336 3.82 -29.79 19.38
N ASP A 337 4.71 -30.66 19.90
CA ASP A 337 5.05 -31.94 19.28
C ASP A 337 3.84 -32.89 19.25
N ALA A 338 3.11 -32.99 20.37
CA ALA A 338 1.91 -33.81 20.46
C ALA A 338 0.81 -33.29 19.52
N GLN A 339 0.61 -31.98 19.44
CA GLN A 339 -0.37 -31.36 18.56
C GLN A 339 -0.02 -31.60 17.07
N GLU A 340 1.25 -31.50 16.70
CA GLU A 340 1.70 -31.78 15.33
C GLU A 340 1.46 -33.24 14.95
N HIS A 341 1.75 -34.17 15.86
CA HIS A 341 1.48 -35.60 15.67
C HIS A 341 0.00 -35.85 15.42
N ILE A 342 -0.87 -35.38 16.33
CA ILE A 342 -2.34 -35.57 16.23
C ILE A 342 -2.91 -34.89 14.99
N TYR A 343 -2.43 -33.70 14.63
CA TYR A 343 -2.86 -33.03 13.39
C TYR A 343 -2.49 -33.87 12.15
N LYS A 344 -1.28 -34.41 12.07
CA LYS A 344 -0.86 -35.25 10.94
C LYS A 344 -1.69 -36.54 10.87
N LEU A 345 -1.95 -37.16 12.02
CA LEU A 345 -2.81 -38.34 12.13
C LEU A 345 -4.21 -38.07 11.57
N MET A 346 -4.88 -37.02 12.07
CA MET A 346 -6.20 -36.62 11.57
C MET A 346 -6.16 -36.27 10.08
N LYS A 347 -5.11 -35.59 9.62
CA LYS A 347 -4.95 -35.17 8.22
C LYS A 347 -4.83 -36.36 7.27
N SER A 348 -4.04 -37.37 7.62
CA SER A 348 -3.83 -38.54 6.77
C SER A 348 -5.00 -39.52 6.80
N ASP A 349 -5.66 -39.68 7.95
CA ASP A 349 -6.67 -40.72 8.16
C ASP A 349 -8.09 -40.15 8.29
N SER A 350 -8.44 -39.57 9.45
CA SER A 350 -9.82 -39.20 9.76
C SER A 350 -10.42 -38.19 8.79
N TYR A 351 -9.65 -37.19 8.36
CA TYR A 351 -10.07 -36.20 7.35
C TYR A 351 -10.31 -36.86 5.98
N SER A 352 -9.40 -37.74 5.55
CA SER A 352 -9.52 -38.50 4.30
C SER A 352 -10.78 -39.37 4.29
N ARG A 353 -11.18 -39.92 5.45
CA ARG A 353 -12.43 -40.66 5.61
C ARG A 353 -13.64 -39.73 5.66
N PHE A 354 -13.57 -38.60 6.38
CA PHE A 354 -14.63 -37.60 6.46
C PHE A 354 -15.07 -37.08 5.09
N ILE A 355 -14.14 -36.66 4.21
CA ILE A 355 -14.49 -36.13 2.87
C ILE A 355 -15.11 -37.20 1.96
N ARG A 356 -14.83 -38.49 2.21
CA ARG A 356 -15.42 -39.63 1.49
C ARG A 356 -16.72 -40.14 2.14
N SER A 357 -17.04 -39.69 3.35
CA SER A 357 -18.21 -40.15 4.10
C SER A 357 -19.52 -39.68 3.47
N SER A 358 -20.61 -40.43 3.71
CA SER A 358 -21.95 -40.01 3.28
C SER A 358 -22.34 -38.66 3.90
N VAL A 359 -21.94 -38.39 5.14
CA VAL A 359 -22.21 -37.14 5.86
C VAL A 359 -21.74 -35.91 5.06
N TYR A 360 -20.48 -35.92 4.60
CA TYR A 360 -19.95 -34.82 3.79
C TYR A 360 -20.60 -34.75 2.40
N GLN A 361 -20.83 -35.90 1.76
CA GLN A 361 -21.44 -35.95 0.44
C GLN A 361 -22.89 -35.44 0.46
N GLU A 362 -23.66 -35.73 1.51
CA GLU A 362 -25.02 -35.20 1.71
C GLU A 362 -25.01 -33.68 1.91
N LEU A 363 -24.08 -33.14 2.70
CA LEU A 363 -23.90 -31.70 2.86
C LEU A 363 -23.53 -31.01 1.54
N LEU A 364 -22.70 -31.66 0.72
CA LEU A 364 -22.33 -31.15 -0.61
C LEU A 364 -23.49 -31.23 -1.61
N GLN A 365 -24.40 -32.20 -1.45
CA GLN A 365 -25.56 -32.40 -2.32
C GLN A 365 -26.81 -31.65 -1.87
N ALA A 366 -26.85 -31.14 -0.64
CA ALA A 366 -27.97 -30.39 -0.09
C ALA A 366 -28.28 -29.18 -0.99
N LYS A 367 -29.22 -29.35 -1.93
CA LYS A 367 -29.68 -28.29 -2.81
C LYS A 367 -30.34 -27.22 -1.96
N LYS A 368 -30.08 -25.94 -2.30
CA LYS A 368 -30.79 -24.78 -1.76
C LYS A 368 -32.29 -25.12 -1.69
N LYS A 369 -32.88 -25.21 -0.49
CA LYS A 369 -34.34 -25.06 -0.37
C LYS A 369 -34.60 -23.63 -0.88
N PRO A 370 -35.45 -23.42 -1.91
CA PRO A 370 -35.75 -22.07 -2.34
C PRO A 370 -36.32 -21.32 -1.14
N TRP A 371 -35.61 -20.27 -0.72
CA TRP A 371 -36.08 -19.39 0.32
C TRP A 371 -37.48 -18.92 -0.09
N ARG A 372 -38.49 -19.26 0.72
CA ARG A 372 -39.78 -18.59 0.65
C ARG A 372 -39.54 -17.17 1.09
N ILE A 373 -39.25 -16.29 0.14
CA ILE A 373 -39.39 -14.86 0.31
C ILE A 373 -40.84 -14.68 0.79
N ARG A 374 -41.02 -14.21 2.04
CA ARG A 374 -42.30 -13.62 2.45
C ARG A 374 -42.51 -12.43 1.50
N HIS A 375 -43.30 -12.66 0.46
CA HIS A 375 -43.61 -11.67 -0.55
C HIS A 375 -44.24 -10.45 0.12
N GLY A 376 -43.51 -9.34 0.02
CA GLY A 376 -43.98 -7.99 0.27
C GLY A 376 -43.33 -7.02 -0.71
N CYS A 377 -43.22 -7.37 -1.99
CA CYS A 377 -43.10 -6.37 -3.05
C CYS A 377 -43.46 -6.99 -4.42
N LEU A 378 -44.37 -6.31 -5.10
CA LEU A 378 -44.93 -6.67 -6.41
C LEU A 378 -44.03 -6.15 -7.54
N LEU A 379 -43.91 -6.98 -8.58
CA LEU A 379 -43.52 -6.68 -9.97
C LEU A 379 -42.11 -6.11 -10.25
N CYS A 380 -41.25 -6.94 -10.85
CA CYS A 380 -40.98 -6.80 -12.28
C CYS A 380 -40.64 -8.17 -12.91
N HIS A 381 -41.35 -8.49 -13.99
CA HIS A 381 -41.09 -9.62 -14.86
C HIS A 381 -40.68 -9.08 -16.24
N LEU A 382 -39.92 -9.92 -16.97
CA LEU A 382 -39.50 -9.81 -18.37
C LEU A 382 -38.28 -8.89 -18.56
N THR A 383 -37.12 -9.36 -19.03
CA THR A 383 -36.92 -10.20 -20.22
C THR A 383 -35.76 -11.19 -20.05
N GLY A 384 -35.99 -12.43 -20.48
CA GLY A 384 -34.96 -13.45 -20.56
C GLY A 384 -33.92 -13.18 -21.66
N ARG A 385 -32.67 -13.54 -21.37
CA ARG A 385 -31.71 -14.06 -22.34
C ARG A 385 -30.80 -15.06 -21.63
N ARG A 386 -31.03 -16.34 -21.89
CA ARG A 386 -30.01 -17.38 -21.71
C ARG A 386 -28.97 -17.16 -22.82
N SER A 387 -27.73 -16.87 -22.45
CA SER A 387 -26.58 -17.06 -23.34
C SER A 387 -25.63 -18.06 -22.70
N SER A 388 -25.38 -19.12 -23.47
CA SER A 388 -24.49 -20.24 -23.20
C SER A 388 -23.10 -19.82 -22.74
N LEU A 389 -22.60 -20.51 -21.70
CA LEU A 389 -21.30 -20.31 -21.06
C LEU A 389 -20.40 -21.51 -21.37
N GLU A 390 -20.16 -21.77 -22.66
CA GLU A 390 -19.33 -22.90 -23.14
C GLU A 390 -18.07 -22.51 -23.94
N HIS A 391 -17.70 -21.23 -24.07
CA HIS A 391 -16.57 -20.83 -24.94
C HIS A 391 -15.29 -20.31 -24.27
N VAL A 392 -15.03 -20.58 -22.99
CA VAL A 392 -13.76 -20.19 -22.32
C VAL A 392 -12.83 -21.36 -22.00
N ARG A 393 -13.19 -22.61 -22.32
CA ARG A 393 -12.37 -23.81 -22.00
C ARG A 393 -11.43 -24.33 -23.09
N ARG A 394 -11.19 -23.60 -24.19
CA ARG A 394 -10.23 -24.00 -25.24
C ARG A 394 -9.45 -22.83 -25.83
N ALA A 395 -8.62 -22.18 -25.03
CA ALA A 395 -7.63 -21.23 -25.53
C ALA A 395 -6.32 -21.25 -24.72
N ALA A 396 -5.93 -22.42 -24.23
CA ALA A 396 -4.67 -22.60 -23.51
C ALA A 396 -4.08 -23.99 -23.77
N PHE A 397 -3.96 -24.42 -25.02
CA PHE A 397 -3.01 -25.46 -25.45
C PHE A 397 -2.93 -25.41 -26.97
N LEU A 398 -1.69 -25.45 -27.49
CA LEU A 398 -1.26 -25.30 -28.89
C LEU A 398 -0.96 -23.86 -29.33
N HIS A 399 0.31 -23.46 -29.19
CA HIS A 399 1.10 -22.98 -30.33
C HIS A 399 2.58 -22.89 -29.93
N GLN A 400 3.30 -23.98 -30.18
CA GLN A 400 4.72 -23.97 -30.50
C GLN A 400 4.82 -24.56 -31.91
N SER A 401 5.02 -23.70 -32.91
CA SER A 401 5.74 -23.93 -34.18
C SER A 401 5.24 -23.00 -35.29
N ASP A 402 6.25 -22.45 -35.95
CA ASP A 402 6.32 -21.84 -37.27
C ASP A 402 5.80 -20.43 -37.59
N ALA A 403 6.69 -19.80 -38.36
CA ALA A 403 6.77 -18.40 -38.68
C ALA A 403 6.18 -18.09 -40.06
N SER A 404 6.02 -16.78 -40.27
CA SER A 404 6.08 -16.05 -41.54
C SER A 404 4.76 -15.67 -42.24
N GLN A 405 4.68 -14.34 -42.41
CA GLN A 405 4.06 -13.55 -43.48
C GLN A 405 2.55 -13.22 -43.49
N HIS A 406 2.34 -11.94 -43.80
CA HIS A 406 1.15 -11.25 -44.29
C HIS A 406 0.09 -10.70 -43.32
N GLN A 407 0.44 -9.52 -42.79
CA GLN A 407 -0.30 -8.26 -42.87
C GLN A 407 -1.67 -8.26 -43.60
N LYS A 408 -2.73 -7.89 -42.87
CA LYS A 408 -3.83 -7.03 -43.35
C LYS A 408 -4.65 -6.47 -42.16
N ARG A 409 -4.86 -5.15 -42.19
CA ARG A 409 -5.70 -4.35 -41.28
C ARG A 409 -7.19 -4.62 -41.53
N CYS A 410 -8.02 -4.52 -40.49
CA CYS A 410 -9.33 -3.83 -40.49
C CYS A 410 -9.93 -3.73 -39.06
N PRO A 411 -10.93 -2.85 -38.81
CA PRO A 411 -11.07 -2.06 -37.58
C PRO A 411 -12.16 -2.57 -36.61
N SER A 412 -12.02 -2.23 -35.31
CA SER A 412 -13.06 -2.39 -34.28
C SER A 412 -13.11 -1.10 -33.44
N HIS A 413 -14.08 -0.23 -33.68
CA HIS A 413 -15.34 -0.11 -32.91
C HIS A 413 -15.13 -0.18 -31.38
N VAL A 414 -15.09 1.02 -30.81
CA VAL A 414 -14.95 1.34 -29.39
C VAL A 414 -16.29 1.11 -28.69
N HIS A 415 -16.30 0.27 -27.66
CA HIS A 415 -17.33 0.33 -26.61
C HIS A 415 -16.67 0.82 -25.32
N HIS A 416 -16.96 2.09 -25.00
CA HIS A 416 -16.67 2.70 -23.71
C HIS A 416 -17.49 2.02 -22.61
N VAL A 417 -16.82 1.56 -21.55
CA VAL A 417 -17.45 1.26 -20.26
C VAL A 417 -17.03 2.38 -19.30
N PRO A 418 -17.97 3.18 -18.76
CA PRO A 418 -17.63 4.24 -17.82
C PRO A 418 -17.37 3.67 -16.42
N VAL A 419 -16.26 4.09 -15.82
CA VAL A 419 -15.92 3.89 -14.40
C VAL A 419 -16.65 4.94 -13.57
N PRO A 420 -17.51 4.60 -12.59
CA PRO A 420 -18.16 5.60 -11.74
C PRO A 420 -17.20 6.11 -10.65
N ALA A 421 -16.96 7.42 -10.66
CA ALA A 421 -16.31 8.16 -9.59
C ALA A 421 -17.33 8.53 -8.50
N TRP A 422 -17.15 8.04 -7.27
CA TRP A 422 -17.81 8.61 -6.09
C TRP A 422 -16.91 8.53 -4.85
N LEU A 423 -16.34 9.68 -4.46
CA LEU A 423 -16.08 10.01 -3.07
C LEU A 423 -15.91 11.51 -2.93
N HIS A 424 -16.96 12.19 -2.43
CA HIS A 424 -16.88 13.11 -1.29
C HIS A 424 -18.16 13.96 -1.19
N LYS A 425 -19.08 13.52 -0.34
CA LYS A 425 -20.06 14.42 0.31
C LYS A 425 -20.16 14.01 1.77
N ARG A 426 -19.22 14.46 2.61
CA ARG A 426 -19.39 14.40 4.07
C ARG A 426 -20.10 15.67 4.52
N ARG A 427 -21.32 15.49 4.99
CA ARG A 427 -22.05 16.45 5.81
C ARG A 427 -21.29 16.71 7.10
N SER A 428 -21.23 17.99 7.44
CA SER A 428 -21.03 18.55 8.76
C SER A 428 -21.93 17.89 9.81
N ASN A 429 -21.35 17.50 10.94
CA ASN A 429 -22.03 17.63 12.23
C ASN A 429 -20.99 17.82 13.34
N THR A 430 -21.23 18.88 14.09
CA THR A 430 -20.58 19.31 15.32
C THR A 430 -20.82 18.33 16.45
N MET A 431 -19.78 17.99 17.22
CA MET A 431 -19.96 17.78 18.66
C MET A 431 -18.68 18.09 19.45
N THR A 432 -18.92 18.77 20.54
CA THR A 432 -18.03 19.43 21.49
C THR A 432 -17.30 18.48 22.42
N GLY A 433 -16.05 18.82 22.73
CA GLY A 433 -15.55 18.87 24.11
C GLY A 433 -14.97 17.61 24.70
N TRP A 434 -13.65 17.38 24.55
CA TRP A 434 -12.83 16.66 25.53
C TRP A 434 -11.47 17.36 25.69
N SER A 435 -11.21 17.81 26.92
CA SER A 435 -10.01 18.52 27.36
C SER A 435 -8.74 17.69 27.20
N ARG A 436 -7.67 18.36 26.74
CA ARG A 436 -6.29 17.88 26.78
C ARG A 436 -5.79 17.87 28.23
N MET A 437 -5.32 16.72 28.72
CA MET A 437 -4.34 16.66 29.80
C MET A 437 -2.94 16.53 29.18
N VAL A 438 -2.06 17.46 29.53
CA VAL A 438 -0.64 17.54 29.18
C VAL A 438 0.16 16.87 30.29
N PRO A 439 1.10 15.94 30.01
CA PRO A 439 2.09 15.52 30.99
C PRO A 439 3.32 16.47 30.99
N PRO A 440 3.97 16.71 32.14
CA PRO A 440 5.02 17.71 32.26
C PRO A 440 6.40 17.23 31.76
N LEU A 441 7.21 18.23 31.37
CA LEU A 441 8.60 18.14 30.96
C LEU A 441 9.51 17.66 32.11
N LEU A 442 10.46 16.76 31.81
CA LEU A 442 11.62 16.44 32.64
C LEU A 442 12.92 16.71 31.84
N PRO A 443 14.04 17.06 32.51
CA PRO A 443 15.12 17.84 31.92
C PRO A 443 16.26 17.03 31.29
N ASP A 444 16.97 17.76 30.45
CA ASP A 444 18.09 17.46 29.57
C ASP A 444 19.27 16.70 30.21
N ALA A 445 19.64 15.56 29.60
CA ALA A 445 20.82 14.76 29.96
C ALA A 445 21.91 14.89 28.87
N ARG A 446 22.84 15.79 29.17
CA ARG A 446 24.18 16.01 28.59
C ARG A 446 24.75 14.85 27.75
N ARG A 447 24.92 15.07 26.43
CA ARG A 447 25.98 14.40 25.64
C ARG A 447 27.26 15.23 25.68
N LYS A 448 28.26 14.77 26.44
CA LYS A 448 29.65 15.24 26.35
C LYS A 448 30.19 14.88 24.95
N ARG A 449 30.50 15.88 24.11
CA ARG A 449 31.35 15.69 22.94
C ARG A 449 32.81 15.75 23.40
N PHE A 450 33.57 14.72 23.07
CA PHE A 450 35.03 14.73 23.12
C PHE A 450 35.55 15.75 22.10
N VAL A 451 36.35 16.69 22.58
CA VAL A 451 37.16 17.59 21.76
C VAL A 451 38.51 16.90 21.57
N VAL A 452 38.88 16.58 20.33
CA VAL A 452 40.23 16.16 19.96
C VAL A 452 40.97 17.42 19.49
N PRO A 453 42.09 17.82 20.12
CA PRO A 453 42.88 18.94 19.62
C PRO A 453 43.82 18.45 18.51
N ILE A 454 43.75 19.11 17.35
CA ILE A 454 44.73 18.98 16.27
C ILE A 454 45.95 19.80 16.68
N ALA A 455 47.04 19.12 17.01
CA ALA A 455 48.35 19.73 17.20
C ALA A 455 48.99 19.99 15.83
N ALA A 456 49.38 21.24 15.61
CA ALA A 456 50.24 21.66 14.51
C ALA A 456 51.71 21.46 14.90
N HIS A 457 52.53 20.95 13.98
CA HIS A 457 53.97 21.23 13.96
C HIS A 457 54.49 21.32 12.50
N PRO A 458 55.59 22.05 12.26
CA PRO A 458 55.91 22.74 10.99
C PRO A 458 57.02 21.99 10.20
N PRO A 459 57.60 22.56 9.11
CA PRO A 459 58.00 21.81 7.92
C PRO A 459 59.41 21.22 7.96
N MET A 460 59.63 20.18 7.16
CA MET A 460 60.80 19.96 6.30
C MET A 460 60.41 19.06 5.13
#